data_AF-A0A7C6PDY4-F1
#
_entry.id   AF-A0A7C6PDY4-F1
#
_cell.length_a   1.000
_cell.length_b   1.000
_cell.length_c   1.000
_cell.angle_alpha   90.00
_cell.angle_beta   90.00
_cell.angle_gamma   90.00
#
_symmetry.space_group_name_H-M   'P 1'
#
loop_
_entity.id
_entity.type
_entity.pdbx_description
1 polymer ?
#
loop_
_entity_poly.entity_id
_entity_poly.type
_entity_poly.pdbx_seq_one_letter_code
_entity_poly.pdbx_strand_id
1 'polypeptide(L)'
;IILAMAGLDYSKVHEPDYDRDRLKQPTRITEYVKEISEAVYSRWKDKDNLRLENLRGLENVERARQVYYDTDGILDNQVQSFKICNRCSGLNTIKSRSDTGYKVLAITIPRDACSNCIDEGYRRYRNPSKPYTHICLQDRVNDKYHIK
;
A
#
# COMPACT_ATOMS: atom_id res chain seq x y z
N ILE A 1 7.60 23.35 17.34
CA ILE A 1 8.10 23.03 15.98
C ILE A 1 8.76 24.23 15.30
N ILE A 2 8.11 25.40 15.18
CA ILE A 2 8.68 26.58 14.47
C ILE A 2 9.99 27.10 15.07
N LEU A 3 10.09 27.21 16.41
CA LEU A 3 11.31 27.69 17.10
C LEU A 3 12.52 26.76 16.88
N ALA A 4 12.31 25.45 16.94
CA ALA A 4 13.34 24.45 16.67
C ALA A 4 13.81 24.47 15.21
N MET A 5 12.88 24.64 14.26
CA MET A 5 13.21 24.77 12.85
C MET A 5 13.98 26.06 12.52
N ALA A 6 13.75 27.13 13.30
CA ALA A 6 14.48 28.39 13.20
C ALA A 6 15.84 28.38 13.92
N GLY A 7 16.24 27.26 14.54
CA GLY A 7 17.49 27.15 15.30
C GLY A 7 17.52 27.98 16.58
N LEU A 8 16.37 28.41 17.08
CA LEU A 8 16.24 29.22 18.30
C LEU A 8 16.10 28.33 19.53
N ASP A 9 16.51 28.83 20.70
CA ASP A 9 16.33 28.11 21.96
C ASP A 9 14.85 27.86 22.26
N TYR A 10 14.49 26.59 22.41
CA TYR A 10 13.13 26.12 22.71
C TYR A 10 13.07 25.34 24.02
N SER A 11 14.11 25.40 24.86
CA SER A 11 14.21 24.65 26.12
C SER A 11 13.10 24.95 27.12
N LYS A 12 12.42 26.09 27.00
CA LYS A 12 11.28 26.50 27.85
C LYS A 12 9.91 26.25 27.22
N VAL A 13 9.85 25.66 26.03
CA VAL A 13 8.58 25.32 25.38
C VAL A 13 8.10 23.99 25.95
N HIS A 14 7.14 24.08 26.87
CA HIS A 14 6.44 22.93 27.44
C HIS A 14 4.96 23.00 27.04
N GLU A 15 4.37 21.86 26.64
CA GLU A 15 2.94 21.83 26.42
C GLU A 15 2.22 21.98 27.77
N PRO A 16 1.19 22.84 27.87
CA PRO A 16 0.49 23.10 29.13
C PRO A 16 -0.05 21.84 29.81
N ASP A 17 -0.41 20.83 29.03
CA ASP A 17 -0.96 19.55 29.51
C ASP A 17 0.06 18.40 29.53
N TYR A 18 1.36 18.69 29.34
CA TYR A 18 2.40 17.66 29.35
C TYR A 18 2.65 17.14 30.78
N ASP A 19 2.14 15.94 31.04
CA ASP A 19 2.43 15.18 32.25
C ASP A 19 3.26 13.93 31.91
N ARG A 20 4.54 13.96 32.29
CA ARG A 20 5.49 12.89 32.00
C ARG A 20 5.12 11.57 32.64
N ASP A 21 4.42 11.57 33.78
CA ASP A 21 4.04 10.35 34.48
C ASP A 21 2.75 9.75 33.92
N ARG A 22 1.81 10.59 33.48
CA ARG A 22 0.59 10.14 32.77
C ARG A 22 0.86 9.70 31.33
N LEU A 23 1.85 10.28 30.66
CA LEU A 23 2.19 9.99 29.25
C LEU A 23 3.24 8.88 29.07
N LYS A 24 3.51 8.10 30.12
CA LYS A 24 4.39 6.92 30.01
C LYS A 24 3.65 5.75 29.37
N GLN A 25 4.23 5.20 28.31
CA GLN A 25 3.79 3.92 27.76
C GLN A 25 3.88 2.83 28.85
N PRO A 26 2.81 2.08 29.12
CA PRO A 26 2.86 0.97 30.06
C PRO A 26 3.89 -0.08 29.63
N THR A 27 4.62 -0.68 30.58
CA THR A 27 5.63 -1.72 30.31
C THR A 27 5.10 -2.86 29.44
N ARG A 28 3.83 -3.27 29.66
CA ARG A 28 3.17 -4.30 28.84
C ARG A 28 3.14 -3.96 27.35
N ILE A 29 2.90 -2.70 27.00
CA ILE A 29 2.89 -2.27 25.59
C ILE A 29 4.31 -2.34 25.03
N THR A 30 5.32 -1.95 25.81
CA THR A 30 6.72 -2.07 25.39
C THR A 30 7.11 -3.52 25.12
N GLU A 31 6.74 -4.46 26.00
CA GLU A 31 7.01 -5.88 25.77
C GLU A 31 6.24 -6.42 24.56
N TYR A 32 4.98 -6.04 24.40
CA TYR A 32 4.18 -6.43 23.22
C TYR A 32 4.79 -5.91 21.91
N VAL A 33 5.31 -4.68 21.90
CA VAL A 33 6.01 -4.13 20.74
C VAL A 33 7.28 -4.93 20.43
N LYS A 34 8.04 -5.38 21.44
CA LYS A 34 9.21 -6.25 21.23
C LYS A 34 8.81 -7.58 20.60
N GLU A 35 7.77 -8.23 21.11
CA GLU A 35 7.25 -9.50 20.57
C GLU A 35 6.85 -9.37 19.10
N ILE A 36 6.09 -8.31 18.76
CA ILE A 36 5.71 -8.04 17.36
C ILE A 36 6.95 -7.80 16.51
N SER A 37 7.89 -6.99 17.00
CA SER A 37 9.11 -6.65 16.26
C SER A 37 9.93 -7.90 15.94
N GLU A 38 10.08 -8.81 16.90
CA GLU A 38 10.75 -10.09 16.71
C GLU A 38 10.02 -10.99 15.72
N ALA A 39 8.70 -11.10 15.83
CA ALA A 39 7.88 -11.90 14.91
C ALA A 39 7.93 -11.38 13.46
N VAL A 40 7.89 -10.06 13.27
CA VAL A 40 8.02 -9.43 11.95
C VAL A 40 9.41 -9.64 11.38
N TYR A 41 10.46 -9.46 12.19
CA TYR A 41 11.84 -9.63 11.74
C TYR A 41 12.16 -11.08 11.37
N SER A 42 11.67 -12.04 12.16
CA SER A 42 11.79 -13.47 11.87
C SER A 42 11.14 -13.83 10.53
N ARG A 43 9.89 -13.38 10.28
CA ARG A 43 9.21 -13.57 9.00
C ARG A 43 9.95 -12.92 7.83
N TRP A 44 10.55 -11.75 8.04
CA TRP A 44 11.32 -11.08 6.99
C TRP A 44 12.59 -11.86 6.63
N LYS A 45 13.28 -12.44 7.62
CA LYS A 45 14.42 -13.34 7.35
C LYS A 45 14.00 -14.57 6.54
N ASP A 46 12.83 -15.12 6.84
CA ASP A 46 12.29 -16.33 6.21
C ASP A 46 11.44 -16.05 4.95
N LYS A 47 11.45 -14.81 4.44
CA LYS A 47 10.57 -14.37 3.34
C LYS A 47 10.65 -15.26 2.10
N ASP A 48 11.81 -15.82 1.81
CA ASP A 48 12.05 -16.59 0.59
C ASP A 48 11.39 -17.99 0.68
N ASN A 49 11.46 -18.63 1.85
CA ASN A 49 10.75 -19.88 2.11
C ASN A 49 9.24 -19.64 2.18
N LEU A 50 8.79 -18.62 2.91
CA LEU A 50 7.38 -18.23 2.96
C LEU A 50 6.81 -17.95 1.55
N ARG A 51 7.59 -17.30 0.69
CA ARG A 51 7.22 -17.07 -0.71
C ARG A 51 7.08 -18.39 -1.47
N LEU A 52 8.04 -19.30 -1.33
CA LEU A 52 8.01 -20.61 -1.99
C LEU A 52 6.84 -21.46 -1.51
N GLU A 53 6.50 -21.43 -0.23
CA GLU A 53 5.40 -22.20 0.33
C GLU A 53 4.04 -21.64 -0.08
N ASN A 54 3.85 -20.32 0.04
CA ASN A 54 2.53 -19.70 -0.13
C ASN A 54 2.19 -19.35 -1.59
N LEU A 55 3.20 -19.17 -2.45
CA LEU A 55 3.00 -18.66 -3.81
C LEU A 55 3.39 -19.67 -4.91
N ARG A 56 3.70 -20.93 -4.54
CA ARG A 56 4.13 -21.94 -5.52
C ARG A 56 3.04 -22.17 -6.57
N GLY A 57 3.42 -22.06 -7.84
CA GLY A 57 2.52 -22.33 -8.97
C GLY A 57 1.45 -21.24 -9.21
N LEU A 58 1.46 -20.15 -8.43
CA LEU A 58 0.58 -19.02 -8.65
C LEU A 58 1.29 -17.95 -9.51
N GLU A 59 0.58 -17.41 -10.50
CA GLU A 59 1.06 -16.26 -11.26
C GLU A 59 0.54 -14.93 -10.69
N ASN A 60 -0.61 -14.97 -10.02
CA ASN A 60 -1.23 -13.81 -9.39
C ASN A 60 -1.86 -14.19 -8.04
N VAL A 61 -1.88 -13.24 -7.11
CA VAL A 61 -2.63 -13.33 -5.85
C VAL A 61 -3.77 -12.34 -5.92
N GLU A 62 -5.00 -12.80 -5.71
CA GLU A 62 -6.18 -11.96 -5.73
C GLU A 62 -6.83 -11.83 -4.35
N ARG A 63 -7.37 -10.64 -4.08
CA ARG A 63 -8.14 -10.33 -2.89
C ARG A 63 -9.37 -9.53 -3.30
N ALA A 64 -10.54 -10.09 -3.01
CA ALA A 64 -11.81 -9.39 -3.14
C ALA A 64 -12.17 -8.70 -1.82
N ARG A 65 -12.73 -7.49 -1.91
CA ARG A 65 -13.31 -6.78 -0.76
C ARG A 65 -14.43 -5.85 -1.21
N GLN A 66 -15.33 -5.54 -0.29
CA GLN A 66 -16.31 -4.49 -0.43
C GLN A 66 -15.90 -3.31 0.46
N VAL A 67 -15.97 -2.10 -0.08
CA VAL A 67 -15.57 -0.87 0.58
C VAL A 67 -16.75 0.09 0.51
N TYR A 68 -17.15 0.64 1.65
CA TYR A 68 -18.17 1.68 1.73
C TYR A 68 -17.49 3.03 2.00
N TYR A 69 -17.69 3.99 1.10
CA TYR A 69 -17.21 5.36 1.24
C TYR A 69 -18.35 6.20 1.80
N ASP A 70 -18.31 6.47 3.10
CA ASP A 70 -19.37 7.11 3.88
C ASP A 70 -19.65 8.56 3.48
N THR A 71 -18.62 9.29 3.09
CA THR A 71 -18.71 10.70 2.71
C THR A 71 -19.60 10.90 1.48
N ASP A 72 -19.49 10.00 0.50
CA ASP A 72 -20.24 10.07 -0.77
C ASP A 72 -21.37 9.03 -0.86
N GLY A 73 -21.51 8.17 0.16
CA GLY A 73 -22.50 7.08 0.17
C GLY A 73 -22.29 6.02 -0.92
N ILE A 74 -21.04 5.73 -1.30
CA ILE A 74 -20.72 4.83 -2.42
C ILE A 74 -20.33 3.45 -1.89
N LEU A 75 -20.95 2.41 -2.43
CA LEU A 75 -20.54 1.01 -2.20
C LEU A 75 -19.71 0.49 -3.38
N ASP A 76 -18.45 0.15 -3.12
CA ASP A 76 -17.51 -0.32 -4.13
C ASP A 76 -17.07 -1.76 -3.90
N ASN A 77 -17.16 -2.57 -4.94
CA ASN A 77 -16.67 -3.94 -4.94
C ASN A 77 -15.33 -4.00 -5.69
N GLN A 78 -14.26 -4.29 -4.95
CA GLN A 78 -12.89 -4.29 -5.46
C GLN A 78 -12.35 -5.71 -5.56
N VAL A 79 -11.71 -6.01 -6.70
CA VAL A 79 -10.81 -7.16 -6.85
C VAL A 79 -9.41 -6.62 -7.06
N GLN A 80 -8.58 -6.75 -6.02
CA GLN A 80 -7.16 -6.42 -6.08
C GLN A 80 -6.35 -7.65 -6.48
N SER A 81 -5.47 -7.51 -7.46
CA SER A 81 -4.64 -8.59 -7.99
C SER A 81 -3.18 -8.14 -8.03
N PHE A 82 -2.32 -8.93 -7.41
CA PHE A 82 -0.87 -8.76 -7.41
C PHE A 82 -0.24 -9.79 -8.32
N LYS A 83 0.50 -9.35 -9.33
CA LYS A 83 1.33 -10.24 -10.15
C LYS A 83 2.53 -10.70 -9.35
N ILE A 84 2.74 -12.01 -9.27
CA ILE A 84 3.92 -12.58 -8.64
C ILE A 84 5.11 -12.39 -9.59
N CYS A 85 6.13 -11.67 -9.14
CA CYS A 85 7.36 -11.42 -9.91
C CYS A 85 8.59 -11.80 -9.09
N ASN A 86 9.52 -12.57 -9.67
CA ASN A 86 10.74 -13.00 -8.97
C ASN A 86 11.84 -11.92 -8.96
N ARG A 87 11.61 -10.76 -9.60
CA ARG A 87 12.59 -9.67 -9.73
C ARG A 87 12.20 -8.38 -9.01
N CYS A 88 10.94 -8.23 -8.62
CA CYS A 88 10.41 -7.02 -7.98
C CYS A 88 9.13 -7.33 -7.20
N SER A 89 8.57 -6.33 -6.53
CA SER A 89 7.30 -6.41 -5.79
C SER A 89 6.10 -6.80 -6.64
N GLY A 90 6.20 -6.69 -7.97
CA GLY A 90 5.16 -7.10 -8.90
C GLY A 90 4.09 -6.03 -9.14
N LEU A 91 3.33 -6.20 -10.22
CA LEU A 91 2.30 -5.24 -10.62
C LEU A 91 1.06 -5.38 -9.73
N ASN A 92 0.57 -4.28 -9.16
CA ASN A 92 -0.69 -4.24 -8.43
C ASN A 92 -1.79 -3.69 -9.33
N THR A 93 -2.93 -4.37 -9.39
CA THR A 93 -4.10 -3.91 -10.13
C THR A 93 -5.34 -4.01 -9.28
N ILE A 94 -6.22 -3.00 -9.34
CA ILE A 94 -7.51 -2.98 -8.65
C ILE A 94 -8.58 -2.79 -9.72
N LYS A 95 -9.50 -3.74 -9.80
CA LYS A 95 -10.74 -3.63 -10.56
C LYS A 95 -11.83 -3.24 -9.58
N SER A 96 -12.36 -2.04 -9.71
CA SER A 96 -13.41 -1.48 -8.87
C SER A 96 -14.72 -1.43 -9.64
N ARG A 97 -15.83 -1.67 -8.94
CA ARG A 97 -17.19 -1.54 -9.43
C ARG A 97 -18.05 -0.94 -8.33
N SER A 98 -18.42 0.32 -8.52
CA SER A 98 -19.34 1.04 -7.66
C SER A 98 -20.81 0.70 -7.96
N ASP A 99 -21.66 0.89 -6.96
CA ASP A 99 -23.12 0.92 -7.05
C ASP A 99 -23.64 2.09 -7.89
N THR A 100 -22.90 3.19 -7.99
CA THR A 100 -23.17 4.31 -8.90
C THR A 100 -22.89 4.01 -10.37
N GLY A 101 -22.38 2.82 -10.70
CA GLY A 101 -22.22 2.31 -12.07
C GLY A 101 -20.83 2.50 -12.66
N TYR A 102 -19.92 3.22 -12.00
CA TYR A 102 -18.54 3.37 -12.44
C TYR A 102 -17.75 2.07 -12.31
N LYS A 103 -16.97 1.75 -13.35
CA LYS A 103 -16.00 0.66 -13.36
C LYS A 103 -14.62 1.24 -13.53
N VAL A 104 -13.74 1.06 -12.55
CA VAL A 104 -12.39 1.63 -12.58
C VAL A 104 -11.34 0.52 -12.62
N LEU A 105 -10.35 0.68 -13.49
CA LEU A 105 -9.14 -0.13 -13.48
C LEU A 105 -7.97 0.74 -13.00
N ALA A 106 -7.53 0.53 -11.76
CA ALA A 106 -6.33 1.17 -11.24
C ALA A 106 -5.13 0.22 -11.35
N ILE A 107 -4.03 0.72 -11.92
CA ILE A 107 -2.79 -0.02 -12.15
C ILE A 107 -1.67 0.72 -11.44
N THR A 108 -0.92 0.02 -10.59
CA THR A 108 0.22 0.59 -9.87
C THR A 108 1.48 -0.23 -10.16
N ILE A 109 2.43 0.42 -10.82
CA ILE A 109 3.80 -0.08 -11.00
C ILE A 109 4.58 0.31 -9.73
N PRO A 110 5.14 -0.65 -8.98
CA PRO A 110 5.87 -0.35 -7.75
C PRO A 110 7.21 0.35 -8.02
N ARG A 111 7.80 0.99 -7.00
CA ARG A 111 9.06 1.75 -7.14
C ARG A 111 10.25 0.87 -7.56
N ASP A 112 10.23 -0.41 -7.22
CA ASP A 112 11.27 -1.39 -7.53
C ASP A 112 10.96 -2.21 -8.80
N ALA A 113 9.99 -1.78 -9.62
CA ALA A 113 9.52 -2.59 -10.73
C ALA A 113 10.62 -2.92 -11.76
N CYS A 114 10.69 -4.19 -12.15
CA CYS A 114 11.52 -4.59 -13.29
C CYS A 114 10.87 -4.18 -14.62
N SER A 115 11.66 -4.12 -15.70
CA SER A 115 11.19 -3.74 -17.05
C SER A 115 9.93 -4.51 -17.48
N ASN A 116 9.89 -5.82 -17.27
CA ASN A 116 8.72 -6.65 -17.59
C ASN A 116 7.43 -6.20 -16.87
N CYS A 117 7.53 -5.78 -15.61
CA CYS A 117 6.37 -5.28 -14.86
C CYS A 117 5.95 -3.87 -15.30
N ILE A 118 6.90 -3.03 -15.70
CA ILE A 118 6.63 -1.70 -16.28
C ILE A 118 5.89 -1.88 -17.62
N ASP A 119 6.45 -2.68 -18.52
CA ASP A 119 5.88 -2.95 -19.85
C ASP A 119 4.47 -3.54 -19.75
N GLU A 120 4.27 -4.48 -18.81
CA GLU A 120 2.96 -5.05 -18.58
C GLU A 120 1.96 -4.04 -18.01
N GLY A 121 2.38 -3.17 -17.09
CA GLY A 121 1.53 -2.10 -16.56
C GLY A 121 1.02 -1.18 -17.68
N TYR A 122 1.93 -0.73 -18.55
CA TYR A 122 1.58 0.06 -19.72
C TYR A 122 0.76 -0.71 -20.76
N ARG A 123 1.00 -2.01 -20.94
CA ARG A 123 0.18 -2.86 -21.82
C ARG A 123 -1.27 -2.96 -21.32
N ARG A 124 -1.47 -3.18 -20.02
CA ARG A 124 -2.80 -3.25 -19.39
C ARG A 124 -3.53 -1.90 -19.45
N TYR A 125 -2.79 -0.79 -19.37
CA TYR A 125 -3.34 0.55 -19.52
C TYR A 125 -3.80 0.84 -20.96
N ARG A 126 -2.98 0.49 -21.96
CA ARG A 126 -3.32 0.71 -23.39
C ARG A 126 -4.46 -0.18 -23.87
N ASN A 127 -4.39 -1.47 -23.51
CA ASN A 127 -5.29 -2.52 -24.01
C ASN A 127 -5.98 -3.22 -22.82
N PRO A 128 -6.99 -2.58 -22.20
CA PRO A 128 -7.75 -3.19 -21.11
C PRO A 128 -8.56 -4.38 -21.62
N SER A 129 -8.69 -5.44 -20.81
CA SER A 129 -9.44 -6.64 -21.19
C SER A 129 -10.97 -6.47 -21.14
N LYS A 130 -11.45 -5.41 -20.50
CA LYS A 130 -12.87 -5.08 -20.33
C LYS A 130 -13.07 -3.58 -20.52
N PRO A 131 -14.28 -3.13 -20.87
CA PRO A 131 -14.60 -1.71 -20.84
C PRO A 131 -14.64 -1.22 -19.38
N TYR A 132 -13.93 -0.13 -19.13
CA TYR A 132 -13.91 0.60 -17.86
C TYR A 132 -14.32 2.04 -18.12
N THR A 133 -14.98 2.66 -17.14
CA THR A 133 -15.29 4.10 -17.18
C THR A 133 -14.03 4.91 -17.06
N HIS A 134 -13.11 4.49 -16.18
CA HIS A 134 -11.79 5.10 -16.02
C HIS A 134 -10.71 4.04 -15.89
N ILE A 135 -9.54 4.34 -16.43
CA ILE A 135 -8.33 3.55 -16.28
C ILE A 135 -7.25 4.48 -15.76
N CYS A 136 -6.68 4.17 -14.60
CA CYS A 136 -5.63 4.95 -13.97
C CYS A 136 -4.35 4.13 -13.92
N LEU A 137 -3.24 4.70 -14.37
CA LEU A 137 -1.90 4.11 -14.25
C LEU A 137 -1.01 5.03 -13.42
N GLN A 138 -0.46 4.48 -12.33
CA GLN A 138 0.59 5.11 -11.54
C GLN A 138 1.92 4.38 -11.77
N ASP A 139 2.84 5.05 -12.45
CA ASP A 139 4.21 4.61 -12.63
C ASP A 139 5.09 5.26 -11.56
N ARG A 140 5.40 4.52 -10.50
CA ARG A 140 6.21 5.02 -9.38
C ARG A 140 7.73 4.96 -9.65
N VAL A 141 8.16 4.30 -10.73
CA VAL A 141 9.57 4.26 -11.16
C VAL A 141 9.92 5.56 -11.85
N ASN A 142 9.06 5.99 -12.79
CA ASN A 142 9.27 7.20 -13.58
C ASN A 142 8.54 8.42 -13.01
N ASP A 143 7.84 8.27 -11.89
CA ASP A 143 6.99 9.28 -11.24
C ASP A 143 5.95 9.89 -12.20
N LYS A 144 5.27 9.01 -12.95
CA LYS A 144 4.25 9.38 -13.94
C LYS A 144 2.87 8.89 -13.52
N TYR A 145 1.87 9.66 -13.89
CA TYR A 145 0.48 9.33 -13.67
C TYR A 145 -0.34 9.58 -14.93
N HIS A 146 -1.19 8.62 -15.30
CA HIS A 146 -2.02 8.67 -16.50
C HIS A 146 -3.46 8.26 -16.16
N ILE A 147 -4.43 8.97 -16.73
CA ILE A 147 -5.86 8.63 -16.66
C ILE A 147 -6.43 8.60 -18.09
N LYS A 148 -7.27 7.61 -18.35
CA LYS A 148 -8.08 7.46 -19.58
C LYS A 148 -9.52 7.16 -19.23
#